data_AF-A0A819RBR0-F1
#
_entry.id   AF-A0A819RBR0-F1
#
_cell.length_a   1.000
_cell.length_b   1.000
_cell.length_c   1.000
_cell.angle_alpha   90.00
_cell.angle_beta   90.00
_cell.angle_gamma   90.00
#
_symmetry.space_group_name_H-M   'P 1'
#
loop_
_entity.id
_entity.type
_entity.pdbx_description
1 polymer ?
#
loop_
_entity_poly.entity_id
_entity_poly.type
_entity_poly.pdbx_seq_one_letter_code
_entity_poly.pdbx_strand_id
1 'polypeptide(L)'
;MQFYTGTQFPKRYKNGAFAAFHGSWNKNAGTGYKIVFIPFDSHTNRPIGYYEDFVTGFLTNPEGPDTFGTPVGLLVLKDGSLLFTDDGNGMIYQVQYESTAMRHVLSIVVLTICTLYARFFCVYE
;
A
#
# COMPACT_ATOMS: atom_id res chain seq x y z
N MET A 1 8.66 5.33 3.84
CA MET A 1 7.53 5.66 4.76
C MET A 1 6.99 7.02 4.38
N GLN A 2 5.67 7.23 4.51
CA GLN A 2 5.00 8.46 4.11
C GLN A 2 3.83 8.78 5.04
N PHE A 3 3.79 9.98 5.63
CA PHE A 3 2.63 10.44 6.40
C PHE A 3 1.47 10.81 5.48
N TYR A 4 0.24 10.52 5.92
CA TYR A 4 -0.95 10.72 5.11
C TYR A 4 -1.82 11.87 5.62
N THR A 5 -1.83 12.96 4.86
CA THR A 5 -2.68 14.14 5.11
C THR A 5 -3.75 14.34 4.03
N GLY A 6 -3.78 13.46 3.03
CA GLY A 6 -4.75 13.48 1.93
C GLY A 6 -6.18 13.19 2.39
N THR A 7 -7.14 13.42 1.49
CA THR A 7 -8.57 13.27 1.76
C THR A 7 -9.25 12.20 0.91
N GLN A 8 -8.52 11.52 0.02
CA GLN A 8 -9.09 10.50 -0.87
C GLN A 8 -9.47 9.23 -0.11
N PHE A 9 -8.56 8.73 0.73
CA PHE A 9 -8.81 7.57 1.57
C PHE A 9 -9.75 7.90 2.75
N PRO A 10 -10.47 6.89 3.29
CA PRO A 10 -11.32 7.04 4.46
C PRO A 10 -10.64 7.77 5.63
N LYS A 11 -11.45 8.48 6.43
CA LYS A 11 -10.97 9.33 7.55
C LYS A 11 -10.02 8.60 8.50
N ARG A 12 -10.16 7.28 8.68
CA ARG A 12 -9.31 6.44 9.53
C ARG A 12 -7.82 6.49 9.16
N TYR A 13 -7.51 6.74 7.88
CA TYR A 13 -6.13 6.81 7.40
C TYR A 13 -5.48 8.19 7.64
N LYS A 14 -6.29 9.22 7.89
CA LYS A 14 -5.83 10.59 8.04
C LYS A 14 -4.96 10.75 9.28
N ASN A 15 -3.85 11.46 9.13
CA ASN A 15 -2.84 11.70 10.17
C ASN A 15 -2.11 10.43 10.66
N GLY A 16 -2.26 9.30 9.97
CA GLY A 16 -1.36 8.16 10.15
C GLY A 16 -0.21 8.16 9.14
N ALA A 17 0.48 7.02 9.03
CA ALA A 17 1.57 6.84 8.08
C ALA A 17 1.44 5.53 7.29
N PHE A 18 1.89 5.53 6.04
CA PHE A 18 2.11 4.33 5.26
C PHE A 18 3.57 3.93 5.27
N ALA A 19 3.85 2.63 5.33
CA ALA A 19 5.19 2.09 5.20
C ALA A 19 5.21 0.96 4.17
N ALA A 20 6.23 0.95 3.33
CA ALA A 20 6.48 -0.12 2.39
C ALA A 20 7.40 -1.13 3.06
N PHE A 21 6.98 -2.38 3.12
CA PHE A 21 7.79 -3.49 3.58
C PHE A 21 8.34 -4.20 2.34
N HIS A 22 9.62 -3.91 2.05
CA HIS A 22 10.35 -4.44 0.89
C HIS A 22 10.26 -5.96 0.78
N GLY A 23 10.45 -6.63 1.92
CA GLY A 23 10.46 -8.09 1.99
C GLY A 23 11.65 -8.59 2.80
N SER A 24 11.54 -9.80 3.34
CA SER A 24 12.66 -10.46 4.00
C SER A 24 13.59 -11.09 2.97
N TRP A 25 14.89 -10.78 3.05
CA TRP A 25 15.93 -11.41 2.23
C TRP A 25 16.68 -12.55 2.95
N ASN A 26 16.60 -12.60 4.29
CA ASN A 26 17.35 -13.55 5.12
C ASN A 26 16.45 -14.20 6.18
N LYS A 27 15.38 -14.86 5.72
CA LYS A 27 14.48 -15.68 6.55
C LYS A 27 14.04 -16.92 5.78
N ASN A 28 13.85 -18.02 6.50
CA ASN A 28 13.31 -19.26 5.93
C ASN A 28 11.87 -19.08 5.44
N ALA A 29 11.02 -18.45 6.26
CA ALA A 29 9.66 -18.08 5.86
C ALA A 29 9.62 -16.59 5.46
N GLY A 30 9.19 -16.33 4.22
CA GLY A 30 9.03 -15.00 3.67
C GLY A 30 8.07 -14.13 4.50
N THR A 31 8.41 -12.86 4.69
CA THR A 31 7.54 -11.86 5.33
C THR A 31 7.78 -10.47 4.74
N GLY A 32 6.83 -9.56 4.92
CA GLY A 32 6.84 -8.25 4.26
C GLY A 32 6.09 -8.30 2.93
N TYR A 33 6.70 -7.75 1.88
CA TYR A 33 6.12 -7.68 0.52
C TYR A 33 4.71 -7.08 0.53
N LYS A 34 4.57 -5.91 1.17
CA LYS A 34 3.28 -5.25 1.38
C LYS A 34 3.44 -3.77 1.69
N ILE A 35 2.36 -3.02 1.54
CA ILE A 35 2.21 -1.69 2.14
C ILE A 35 1.36 -1.84 3.40
N VAL A 36 1.79 -1.21 4.49
CA VAL A 36 1.05 -1.18 5.75
C VAL A 36 0.65 0.24 6.11
N PHE A 37 -0.42 0.37 6.90
CA PHE A 37 -0.84 1.60 7.54
C PHE A 37 -0.50 1.56 9.03
N ILE A 38 0.10 2.63 9.54
CA ILE A 38 0.44 2.83 10.95
C ILE A 38 -0.53 3.88 11.49
N PRO A 39 -1.53 3.49 12.29
CA PRO A 39 -2.43 4.42 12.95
C PRO A 39 -1.73 5.23 14.06
N PHE A 40 -2.17 6.48 14.21
CA PHE A 40 -1.68 7.41 15.21
C PHE A 40 -2.82 7.80 16.15
N ASP A 41 -2.51 7.92 17.43
CA ASP A 41 -3.44 8.45 18.42
C ASP A 41 -3.58 9.96 18.22
N SER A 42 -4.83 10.42 18.07
CA SER A 42 -5.13 11.82 17.75
C SER A 42 -4.85 12.81 18.87
N HIS A 43 -4.70 12.33 20.11
CA HIS A 43 -4.47 13.19 21.28
C HIS A 43 -2.98 13.39 21.53
N THR A 44 -2.19 12.33 21.34
CA THR A 44 -0.76 12.30 21.64
C THR A 44 0.11 12.49 20.40
N ASN A 45 -0.45 12.35 19.19
CA ASN A 45 0.27 12.31 17.92
C ASN A 45 1.38 11.24 17.90
N ARG A 46 1.17 10.12 18.59
CA ARG A 46 2.10 8.98 18.64
C ARG A 46 1.49 7.76 17.93
N PRO A 47 2.32 6.90 17.31
CA PRO A 47 1.84 5.64 16.75
C PRO A 47 1.28 4.75 17.86
N ILE A 48 0.17 4.07 17.61
CA ILE A 48 -0.53 3.28 18.63
C ILE A 48 0.08 1.89 18.90
N GLY A 49 1.22 1.59 18.27
CA GLY A 49 2.02 0.40 18.55
C GLY A 49 1.72 -0.81 17.65
N TYR A 50 0.86 -0.66 16.65
CA TYR A 50 0.62 -1.68 15.63
C TYR A 50 0.53 -1.06 14.23
N TYR A 51 0.52 -1.92 13.22
CA TYR A 51 0.22 -1.57 11.84
C TYR A 51 -0.88 -2.49 11.31
N GLU A 52 -1.54 -2.03 10.26
CA GLU A 52 -2.58 -2.76 9.53
C GLU A 52 -2.11 -3.00 8.11
N ASP A 53 -2.45 -4.16 7.55
CA ASP A 53 -2.20 -4.44 6.14
C ASP A 53 -3.03 -3.49 5.26
N PHE A 54 -2.36 -2.78 4.36
CA PHE A 54 -3.00 -1.91 3.39
C PHE A 54 -2.99 -2.59 2.01
N VAL A 55 -1.85 -2.65 1.32
CA VAL A 55 -1.75 -3.39 0.04
C VAL A 55 -0.96 -4.67 0.26
N THR A 56 -1.57 -5.83 -0.04
CA THR A 56 -0.96 -7.15 0.12
C THR A 56 -1.03 -7.95 -1.19
N GLY A 57 -0.57 -9.20 -1.16
CA GLY A 57 -0.62 -10.11 -2.30
C GLY A 57 0.65 -10.16 -3.15
N PHE A 58 1.72 -9.44 -2.77
CA PHE A 58 3.00 -9.55 -3.47
C PHE A 58 3.75 -10.82 -3.10
N LEU A 59 3.77 -11.24 -1.83
CA LEU A 59 4.32 -12.55 -1.45
C LEU A 59 3.36 -13.66 -1.89
N THR A 60 3.76 -14.46 -2.88
CA THR A 60 2.92 -15.53 -3.45
C THR A 60 3.18 -16.88 -2.81
N ASN A 61 4.40 -17.11 -2.31
CA ASN A 61 4.76 -18.32 -1.58
C ASN A 61 5.66 -17.97 -0.40
N PRO A 62 5.26 -18.17 0.85
CA PRO A 62 6.10 -17.88 2.00
C PRO A 62 7.18 -18.94 2.27
N GLU A 63 7.06 -20.18 1.77
CA GLU A 63 7.99 -21.28 2.10
C GLU A 63 9.31 -21.24 1.31
N GLY A 64 9.25 -20.84 0.04
CA GLY A 64 10.38 -20.29 -0.70
C GLY A 64 9.90 -18.93 -1.17
N PRO A 65 10.43 -17.79 -0.67
CA PRO A 65 9.80 -16.46 -0.71
C PRO A 65 9.63 -15.90 -2.13
N ASP A 66 8.81 -16.57 -2.93
CA ASP A 66 8.44 -16.18 -4.28
C ASP A 66 7.53 -14.97 -4.16
N THR A 67 7.87 -13.93 -4.92
CA THR A 67 7.18 -12.66 -4.86
C THR A 67 6.84 -12.18 -6.25
N PHE A 68 5.65 -11.58 -6.37
CA PHE A 68 5.24 -10.81 -7.54
C PHE A 68 5.86 -9.41 -7.56
N GLY A 69 6.43 -8.90 -6.46
CA GLY A 69 7.07 -7.59 -6.42
C GLY A 69 7.62 -7.18 -5.04
N THR A 70 8.46 -6.16 -5.00
CA THR A 70 9.16 -5.68 -3.80
C THR A 70 8.88 -4.19 -3.57
N PRO A 71 7.85 -3.85 -2.77
CA PRO A 71 7.44 -2.46 -2.58
C PRO A 71 8.50 -1.60 -1.86
N VAL A 72 8.79 -0.39 -2.37
CA VAL A 72 9.87 0.47 -1.86
C VAL A 72 9.43 1.91 -1.59
N GLY A 73 9.36 2.74 -2.64
CA GLY A 73 9.09 4.16 -2.54
C GLY A 73 7.63 4.42 -2.26
N LEU A 74 7.33 5.51 -1.55
CA LEU A 74 5.97 5.97 -1.29
C LEU A 74 5.88 7.46 -1.58
N LEU A 75 4.80 7.89 -2.22
CA LEU A 75 4.48 9.30 -2.45
C LEU A 75 2.96 9.50 -2.40
N VAL A 76 2.50 10.52 -1.68
CA VAL A 76 1.10 10.94 -1.76
C VAL A 76 0.98 12.03 -2.83
N LEU A 77 0.10 11.81 -3.80
CA LEU A 77 -0.20 12.80 -4.84
C LEU A 77 -1.12 13.90 -4.31
N LYS A 78 -1.23 15.01 -5.06
CA LYS A 78 -2.05 16.17 -4.68
C LYS A 78 -3.53 15.83 -4.51
N ASP A 79 -4.02 14.83 -5.25
CA ASP A 79 -5.39 14.32 -5.15
C ASP A 79 -5.62 13.40 -3.94
N GLY A 80 -4.58 13.14 -3.15
CA GLY A 80 -4.61 12.26 -1.99
C GLY A 80 -4.45 10.77 -2.31
N SER A 81 -4.18 10.38 -3.56
CA SER A 81 -3.85 8.98 -3.89
C SER A 81 -2.43 8.64 -3.44
N LEU A 82 -2.18 7.35 -3.22
CA LEU A 82 -0.85 6.86 -2.81
C LEU A 82 -0.17 6.19 -3.99
N LEU A 83 0.99 6.72 -4.39
CA LEU A 83 1.93 6.00 -5.25
C LEU A 83 2.87 5.14 -4.43
N PHE A 84 3.19 3.97 -4.96
CA PHE A 84 4.35 3.21 -4.50
C PHE A 84 5.10 2.58 -5.67
N THR A 85 6.39 2.31 -5.46
CA THR A 85 7.24 1.68 -6.48
C THR A 85 7.55 0.23 -6.10
N ASP A 86 7.86 -0.58 -7.10
CA ASP A 86 8.38 -1.93 -6.99
C ASP A 86 9.70 -1.99 -7.76
N ASP A 87 10.80 -2.24 -7.05
CA ASP A 87 12.13 -2.27 -7.67
C ASP A 87 12.45 -3.59 -8.36
N GLY A 88 11.81 -4.69 -7.98
CA GLY A 88 11.97 -6.00 -8.61
C GLY A 88 11.47 -6.01 -10.05
N ASN A 89 10.39 -5.26 -10.33
CA ASN A 89 9.79 -5.17 -11.66
C ASN A 89 9.94 -3.81 -12.35
N GLY A 90 10.48 -2.80 -11.66
CA GLY A 90 10.54 -1.42 -12.18
C GLY A 90 9.17 -0.78 -12.39
N MET A 91 8.19 -1.14 -11.55
CA MET A 91 6.79 -0.71 -11.68
C MET A 91 6.46 0.43 -10.70
N ILE A 92 5.51 1.27 -11.10
CA ILE A 92 4.87 2.25 -10.21
C ILE A 92 3.39 1.89 -10.13
N TYR A 93 2.85 1.88 -8.92
CA TYR A 93 1.44 1.61 -8.65
C TYR A 93 0.80 2.86 -8.08
N GLN A 94 -0.46 3.11 -8.44
CA GLN A 94 -1.30 4.14 -7.83
C GLN A 94 -2.49 3.50 -7.14
N VAL A 95 -2.62 3.76 -5.86
CA VAL A 95 -3.75 3.34 -5.04
C VAL A 95 -4.71 4.51 -4.93
N GLN A 96 -5.92 4.30 -5.45
CA GLN A 96 -7.02 5.25 -5.40
C GLN A 96 -8.19 4.66 -4.62
N TYR A 97 -8.96 5.51 -3.96
CA TYR A 97 -10.18 5.09 -3.27
C TYR A 97 -11.40 5.61 -4.01
N GLU A 98 -12.23 4.69 -4.47
CA GLU A 98 -13.47 4.99 -5.17
C GLU A 98 -14.64 4.70 -4.23
N SER A 99 -15.28 5.76 -3.73
CA SER A 99 -16.56 5.63 -3.03
C SER A 99 -17.69 5.56 -4.06
N THR A 100 -18.12 4.35 -4.42
CA THR A 100 -19.32 4.18 -5.25
C THR A 100 -20.54 3.98 -4.36
N ALA A 101 -21.72 4.46 -4.79
CA ALA A 101 -22.96 4.50 -4.01
C ALA A 101 -23.45 3.16 -3.40
N MET A 102 -22.83 2.02 -3.73
CA MET A 102 -23.14 0.72 -3.15
C MET A 102 -21.95 -0.02 -2.51
N ARG A 103 -20.70 0.44 -2.67
CA ARG A 103 -19.49 -0.23 -2.13
C ARG A 103 -18.33 0.76 -1.93
N HIS A 104 -17.56 0.52 -0.87
CA HIS A 104 -16.26 1.16 -0.63
C HIS A 104 -15.16 0.30 -1.25
N VAL A 105 -14.48 0.79 -2.28
CA VAL A 105 -13.48 -0.02 -3.00
C VAL A 105 -12.16 0.75 -3.09
N LEU A 106 -11.06 0.05 -2.76
CA LEU A 106 -9.72 0.51 -3.07
C LEU A 106 -9.35 -0.04 -4.45
N SER A 107 -9.06 0.86 -5.37
CA SER A 107 -8.62 0.53 -6.73
C SER A 107 -7.11 0.71 -6.82
N ILE A 108 -6.40 -0.31 -7.31
CA ILE A 108 -4.96 -0.22 -7.59
C ILE A 108 -4.78 -0.20 -9.10
N VAL A 109 -4.18 0.87 -9.61
CA VAL A 109 -3.83 1.04 -11.02
C VAL A 109 -2.33 0.86 -11.17
N VAL A 110 -1.91 -0.04 -12.06
CA VAL A 110 -0.49 -0.18 -12.42
C VAL A 110 -0.14 0.89 -13.45
N LEU A 111 0.82 1.75 -13.10
CA LEU A 111 1.36 2.80 -13.96
C LEU A 111 2.73 2.34 -14.47
N THR A 112 2.74 1.60 -15.57
CA THR A 112 3.97 1.30 -16.29
C THR A 112 4.27 2.41 -17.28
N ILE A 113 5.55 2.78 -17.44
CA ILE A 113 6.01 3.87 -18.33
C ILE A 113 5.61 3.65 -19.81
N CYS A 114 5.13 2.45 -20.19
CA CYS A 114 4.79 2.11 -21.57
C CYS A 114 3.30 1.78 -21.86
N THR A 115 2.47 1.45 -20.87
CA THR A 115 1.09 1.00 -21.17
C THR A 115 0.12 1.33 -20.03
N LEU A 116 -0.85 2.19 -20.33
CA LEU A 116 -2.09 2.32 -19.57
C LEU A 116 -2.86 1.00 -19.76
N TYR A 117 -2.89 0.07 -18.79
CA TYR A 117 -4.00 -0.88 -18.54
C TYR A 117 -3.60 -1.97 -17.52
N ALA A 118 -4.07 -1.81 -16.27
CA ALA A 118 -4.53 -2.90 -15.40
C ALA A 118 -5.14 -2.27 -14.13
N ARG A 119 -6.46 -2.44 -13.92
CA ARG A 119 -7.13 -2.17 -12.65
C ARG A 119 -7.16 -3.47 -11.85
N PHE A 120 -6.44 -3.53 -10.73
CA PHE A 120 -6.59 -4.57 -9.73
C PHE A 120 -7.60 -4.10 -8.67
N PHE A 121 -8.69 -4.87 -8.51
CA PHE A 121 -9.70 -4.64 -7.48
C PHE A 121 -9.28 -5.37 -6.20
N CYS A 122 -8.98 -4.63 -5.13
CA CYS A 122 -8.87 -5.21 -3.79
C CYS A 122 -10.18 -4.89 -3.05
N VAL A 123 -11.01 -5.92 -2.86
CA VAL A 123 -12.25 -5.82 -2.08
C VAL A 123 -11.86 -5.96 -0.61
N TYR A 124 -12.21 -4.95 0.20
CA TYR A 124 -12.20 -5.07 1.66
C TYR A 124 -13.66 -5.29 2.09
N GLU A 125 -13.92 -6.35 2.87
CA GLU A 125 -15.18 -6.49 3.63
C GLU A 125 -15.21 -5.53 4.82
#